data_AF-A0A645BRN6-F1
#
_entry.id   AF-A0A645BRN6-F1
#
_cell.length_a   1.000
_cell.length_b   1.000
_cell.length_c   1.000
_cell.angle_alpha   90.00
_cell.angle_beta   90.00
_cell.angle_gamma   90.00
#
_symmetry.space_group_name_H-M   'P 1'
#
loop_
_entity.id
_entity.type
_entity.pdbx_description
1 polymer ?
#
loop_
_entity_poly.entity_id
_entity_poly.type
_entity_poly.pdbx_seq_one_letter_code
_entity_poly.pdbx_strand_id
1 'polypeptide(L)'
;MVSFGTTYLETLTRNIESVENKIKEAFPEYEVRRAFTSRMVIKKLAARDGLVIDTEQEALEKLQAEGYTEVYVQPLHVVAGEEYDKVKRLVVHFAHAQAFDKIKLGRPLLYFMGQDEQPDDYLAAINAMAQQFPSFNNADALVLMGHGGTHPANAAYAALQLKL
;
A
#
# COMPACT_ATOMS: atom_id res chain seq x y z
N MET A 1 -5.68 6.43 0.61
CA MET A 1 -4.43 5.67 0.86
C MET A 1 -4.71 4.56 1.86
N VAL A 2 -4.37 3.32 1.53
CA VAL A 2 -4.61 2.15 2.38
C VAL A 2 -3.28 1.49 2.72
N SER A 3 -3.02 1.20 4.00
CA SER A 3 -1.80 0.47 4.40
C SER A 3 -2.13 -0.61 5.43
N PHE A 4 -1.20 -1.54 5.66
CA PHE A 4 -1.34 -2.47 6.78
C PHE A 4 -1.45 -1.74 8.12
N GLY A 5 -0.68 -0.66 8.26
CA GLY A 5 -0.57 0.16 9.46
C GLY A 5 0.61 -0.23 10.34
N THR A 6 0.95 0.63 11.30
CA THR A 6 1.95 0.34 12.33
C THR A 6 1.54 0.97 13.65
N THR A 7 1.91 0.34 14.76
CA THR A 7 1.69 0.89 16.10
C THR A 7 2.83 1.78 16.57
N TYR A 8 3.84 2.02 15.73
CA TYR A 8 4.98 2.88 16.03
C TYR A 8 4.81 4.23 15.32
N LEU A 9 4.54 5.29 16.09
CA LEU A 9 4.17 6.59 15.54
C LEU A 9 5.30 7.20 14.69
N GLU A 10 6.56 7.07 15.11
CA GLU A 10 7.71 7.54 14.33
C GLU A 10 7.79 6.83 12.96
N THR A 11 7.56 5.51 12.92
CA THR A 11 7.53 4.73 11.67
C THR A 11 6.34 5.13 10.79
N LEU A 12 5.18 5.40 11.40
CA LEU A 12 3.99 5.89 10.70
C LEU A 12 4.30 7.22 10.00
N THR A 13 4.86 8.20 10.71
CA THR A 13 5.19 9.52 10.16
C THR A 13 6.25 9.42 9.07
N ARG A 14 7.34 8.68 9.31
CA ARG A 14 8.46 8.61 8.35
C ARG A 14 8.16 7.85 7.07
N ASN A 15 7.19 6.95 7.08
CA ASN A 15 6.93 6.06 5.93
C ASN A 15 5.54 6.29 5.35
N ILE A 16 4.49 5.95 6.10
CA ILE A 16 3.10 6.00 5.62
C ILE A 16 2.70 7.45 5.34
N GLU A 17 2.88 8.34 6.32
CA GLU A 17 2.52 9.74 6.17
C GLU A 17 3.37 10.47 5.13
N SER A 18 4.66 10.14 5.04
CA SER A 18 5.54 10.70 4.02
C SER A 18 5.04 10.42 2.60
N VAL A 19 4.58 9.19 2.32
CA VAL A 19 4.01 8.84 1.02
C VAL A 19 2.66 9.53 0.81
N GLU A 20 1.81 9.55 1.83
CA GLU A 20 0.50 10.25 1.75
C GLU A 20 0.66 11.74 1.46
N ASN A 21 1.64 12.41 2.08
CA ASN A 21 1.92 13.83 1.84
C ASN A 21 2.43 14.06 0.42
N LYS A 22 3.32 13.19 -0.10
CA LYS A 22 3.74 13.28 -1.52
C LYS A 22 2.57 13.11 -2.49
N ILE A 23 1.59 12.25 -2.17
CA ILE A 23 0.37 12.11 -2.98
C ILE A 23 -0.49 13.37 -2.89
N LYS A 24 -0.68 13.95 -1.69
CA LYS A 24 -1.39 15.23 -1.53
C LYS A 24 -0.75 16.36 -2.33
N GLU A 25 0.58 16.44 -2.33
CA GLU A 25 1.33 17.45 -3.08
C GLU A 25 1.23 17.25 -4.59
N ALA A 26 1.25 16.00 -5.06
CA ALA A 26 1.17 15.67 -6.50
C ALA A 26 -0.25 15.79 -7.07
N PHE A 27 -1.28 15.64 -6.24
CA PHE A 27 -2.69 15.66 -6.62
C PHE A 27 -3.50 16.60 -5.70
N PRO A 28 -3.20 17.92 -5.71
CA PRO A 28 -3.83 18.88 -4.81
C PRO A 28 -5.35 19.02 -4.98
N GLU A 29 -5.89 18.56 -6.11
CA GLU A 29 -7.32 18.52 -6.41
C GLU A 29 -8.05 17.33 -5.76
N TYR A 30 -7.33 16.34 -5.23
CA TYR A 30 -7.91 15.17 -4.57
C TYR A 30 -7.76 15.24 -3.05
N GLU A 31 -8.84 14.94 -2.34
CA GLU A 31 -8.80 14.71 -0.89
C GLU A 31 -8.12 13.36 -0.59
N VAL A 32 -7.11 13.37 0.28
CA VAL A 32 -6.34 12.16 0.63
C VAL A 32 -6.71 11.67 2.02
N ARG A 33 -7.52 10.61 2.07
CA ARG A 33 -7.89 9.90 3.31
C ARG A 33 -6.98 8.70 3.60
N ARG A 34 -6.66 8.49 4.88
CA ARG A 34 -5.89 7.34 5.39
C ARG A 34 -6.84 6.26 5.88
N ALA A 35 -6.52 5.00 5.57
CA ALA A 35 -7.16 3.83 6.16
C ALA A 35 -6.15 2.70 6.42
N PHE A 36 -6.37 1.90 7.46
CA PHE A 36 -5.55 0.73 7.80
C PHE A 36 -6.31 -0.59 7.62
N THR A 37 -5.62 -1.64 7.16
CA THR A 37 -6.21 -2.98 7.02
C THR A 37 -6.13 -3.80 8.30
N SER A 38 -5.10 -3.59 9.13
CA SER A 38 -4.91 -4.34 10.37
C SER A 38 -5.82 -3.83 11.50
N ARG A 39 -6.84 -4.62 11.81
CA ARG A 39 -7.77 -4.34 12.93
C ARG A 39 -7.06 -4.32 14.28
N MET A 40 -5.98 -5.10 14.43
CA MET A 40 -5.18 -5.11 15.66
C MET A 40 -4.42 -3.79 15.84
N VAL A 41 -3.81 -3.26 14.76
CA VAL A 41 -3.11 -1.97 14.79
C VAL A 41 -4.09 -0.85 15.12
N ILE A 42 -5.24 -0.79 14.43
CA ILE A 42 -6.28 0.23 14.67
C ILE A 42 -6.72 0.21 16.14
N LYS A 43 -7.10 -0.96 16.66
CA LYS A 43 -7.53 -1.10 18.07
C LYS A 43 -6.46 -0.66 19.05
N LYS A 44 -5.19 -1.01 18.79
CA LYS A 44 -4.08 -0.66 19.68
C LYS A 44 -3.78 0.84 19.67
N LEU A 45 -3.79 1.49 18.50
CA LEU A 45 -3.59 2.94 18.39
C LEU A 45 -4.73 3.71 19.06
N ALA A 46 -5.98 3.28 18.86
CA ALA A 46 -7.13 3.90 19.52
C ALA A 46 -7.05 3.76 21.05
N ALA A 47 -6.73 2.55 21.56
CA ALA A 47 -6.69 2.31 23.00
C ALA A 47 -5.49 2.95 23.71
N ARG A 48 -4.30 2.91 23.10
CA ARG A 48 -3.06 3.41 23.71
C ARG A 48 -2.88 4.92 23.52
N ASP A 49 -3.19 5.42 22.32
CA ASP A 49 -2.83 6.78 21.90
C ASP A 49 -4.04 7.68 21.63
N GLY A 50 -5.27 7.14 21.72
CA GLY A 50 -6.49 7.88 21.35
C GLY A 50 -6.60 8.16 19.84
N LEU A 51 -5.74 7.57 19.01
CA LEU A 51 -5.69 7.81 17.58
C LEU A 51 -6.69 6.91 16.86
N VAL A 52 -7.79 7.51 16.40
CA VAL A 52 -8.82 6.82 15.62
C VAL A 52 -8.41 6.80 14.15
N ILE A 53 -8.15 5.60 13.62
CA ILE A 53 -7.83 5.39 12.21
C ILE A 53 -8.91 4.51 11.62
N ASP A 54 -9.47 4.95 10.51
CA ASP A 54 -10.50 4.21 9.80
C ASP A 54 -9.95 2.92 9.21
N THR A 55 -10.81 1.91 9.19
CA THR A 55 -10.67 0.76 8.32
C THR A 55 -10.90 1.16 6.86
N GLU A 56 -10.44 0.34 5.93
CA GLU A 56 -10.68 0.52 4.50
C GLU A 56 -12.18 0.60 4.15
N GLN A 57 -13.05 -0.04 4.92
CA GLN A 57 -14.50 -0.01 4.75
C GLN A 57 -15.08 1.30 5.28
N GLU A 58 -14.79 1.66 6.53
CA GLU A 58 -15.27 2.90 7.13
C GLU A 58 -14.83 4.12 6.30
N ALA A 59 -13.61 4.12 5.77
CA ALA A 59 -13.13 5.20 4.92
C ALA A 59 -13.94 5.33 3.62
N LEU A 60 -14.29 4.22 2.97
CA LEU A 60 -15.12 4.25 1.75
C LEU A 60 -16.57 4.66 2.06
N GLU A 61 -17.15 4.15 3.15
CA GLU A 61 -18.50 4.53 3.58
C GLU A 61 -18.58 6.03 3.91
N LYS A 62 -17.57 6.58 4.58
CA LYS A 62 -17.48 8.04 4.83
C LYS A 62 -17.35 8.83 3.55
N LEU A 63 -16.47 8.44 2.62
CA LEU A 63 -16.33 9.11 1.33
C LEU A 63 -17.66 9.12 0.56
N GLN A 64 -18.40 8.01 0.58
CA GLN A 64 -19.72 7.94 -0.04
C GLN A 64 -20.72 8.88 0.66
N ALA A 65 -20.76 8.87 1.99
CA ALA A 65 -21.66 9.73 2.78
C ALA A 65 -21.35 11.22 2.62
N GLU A 66 -20.08 11.57 2.43
CA GLU A 66 -19.61 12.93 2.17
C GLU A 66 -19.83 13.38 0.71
N GLY A 67 -20.32 12.50 -0.17
CA GLY A 67 -20.71 12.83 -1.54
C GLY A 67 -19.57 12.80 -2.56
N TYR A 68 -18.43 12.15 -2.25
CA TYR A 68 -17.38 11.93 -3.25
C TYR A 68 -17.88 10.96 -4.31
N THR A 69 -17.61 11.24 -5.59
CA THR A 69 -18.08 10.42 -6.73
C THR A 69 -16.96 9.73 -7.48
N GLU A 70 -15.74 10.27 -7.44
CA GLU A 70 -14.54 9.65 -8.00
C GLU A 70 -13.54 9.28 -6.88
N VAL A 71 -13.24 7.99 -6.75
CA VAL A 71 -12.40 7.46 -5.68
C VAL A 71 -11.29 6.56 -6.24
N TYR A 72 -10.06 6.85 -5.82
CA TYR A 72 -8.90 6.00 -6.08
C TYR A 72 -8.37 5.41 -4.78
N VAL A 73 -8.42 4.08 -4.70
CA VAL A 73 -7.89 3.33 -3.56
C VAL A 73 -6.48 2.88 -3.92
N GLN A 74 -5.46 3.54 -3.36
CA GLN A 74 -4.06 3.13 -3.53
C GLN A 74 -3.56 2.41 -2.27
N PRO A 75 -3.29 1.08 -2.36
CA PRO A 75 -2.62 0.35 -1.30
C PRO A 75 -1.11 0.65 -1.25
N LEU A 76 -0.55 0.70 -0.04
CA LEU A 76 0.89 0.80 0.22
C LEU A 76 1.49 -0.59 0.55
N HIS A 77 0.94 -1.64 -0.07
CA HIS A 77 1.43 -3.01 0.10
C HIS A 77 2.61 -3.26 -0.85
N VAL A 78 3.58 -4.07 -0.39
CA VAL A 78 4.72 -4.48 -1.21
C VAL A 78 4.28 -5.47 -2.29
N VAL A 79 3.40 -6.42 -1.95
CA VAL A 79 2.96 -7.50 -2.84
C VAL A 79 1.45 -7.58 -2.92
N ALA A 80 0.92 -8.23 -3.96
CA ALA A 80 -0.51 -8.52 -4.11
C ALA A 80 -0.95 -9.71 -3.22
N GLY A 81 -0.70 -9.59 -1.91
CA GLY A 81 -1.01 -10.62 -0.91
C GLY A 81 -2.46 -10.61 -0.41
N GLU A 82 -2.71 -11.36 0.65
CA GLU A 82 -4.05 -11.47 1.28
C GLU A 82 -4.65 -10.11 1.65
N GLU A 83 -3.84 -9.19 2.18
CA GLU A 83 -4.26 -7.82 2.51
C GLU A 83 -4.66 -7.00 1.26
N TYR A 84 -3.96 -7.20 0.14
CA TYR A 84 -4.32 -6.57 -1.12
C TYR A 84 -5.65 -7.14 -1.65
N ASP A 85 -5.80 -8.46 -1.61
CA ASP A 85 -7.02 -9.13 -2.06
C ASP A 85 -8.24 -8.76 -1.23
N LYS A 86 -8.06 -8.53 0.08
CA LYS A 86 -9.11 -8.00 0.96
C LYS A 86 -9.60 -6.63 0.48
N VAL A 87 -8.67 -5.70 0.24
CA VAL A 87 -9.01 -4.36 -0.28
C VAL A 87 -9.63 -4.47 -1.68
N LYS A 88 -9.14 -5.38 -2.53
CA LYS A 88 -9.69 -5.62 -3.87
C LYS A 88 -11.14 -6.08 -3.83
N ARG A 89 -11.46 -7.06 -2.99
CA ARG A 89 -12.85 -7.52 -2.81
C ARG A 89 -13.77 -6.38 -2.38
N LEU A 90 -13.29 -5.52 -1.49
CA LEU A 90 -14.04 -4.36 -1.03
C LEU A 90 -14.28 -3.34 -2.16
N VAL A 91 -13.24 -2.97 -2.90
CA VAL A 91 -13.39 -2.04 -4.04
C VAL A 91 -14.35 -2.60 -5.09
N VAL A 92 -14.26 -3.89 -5.40
CA VAL A 92 -15.18 -4.58 -6.31
C VAL A 92 -16.62 -4.52 -5.79
N HIS A 93 -16.83 -4.72 -4.48
CA HIS A 93 -18.16 -4.60 -3.87
C HIS A 93 -18.76 -3.21 -4.04
N PHE A 94 -18.01 -2.14 -3.73
CA PHE A 94 -18.47 -0.76 -3.91
C PHE A 94 -18.71 -0.40 -5.38
N ALA A 95 -17.90 -0.94 -6.31
CA ALA A 95 -18.11 -0.78 -7.74
C ALA A 95 -19.43 -1.43 -8.20
N HIS A 96 -19.71 -2.66 -7.75
CA HIS A 96 -20.97 -3.35 -8.08
C HIS A 96 -22.19 -2.67 -7.47
N ALA A 97 -22.05 -2.11 -6.28
CA ALA A 97 -23.11 -1.33 -5.63
C ALA A 97 -23.35 0.04 -6.28
N GLN A 98 -22.54 0.42 -7.29
CA GLN A 98 -22.56 1.74 -7.91
C GLN A 98 -22.47 2.86 -6.87
N ALA A 99 -21.68 2.64 -5.81
CA ALA A 99 -21.55 3.58 -4.70
C ALA A 99 -20.84 4.88 -5.11
N PHE A 100 -20.07 4.82 -6.20
CA PHE A 100 -19.30 5.90 -6.79
C PHE A 100 -19.47 5.87 -8.32
N ASP A 101 -19.47 7.02 -8.98
CA ASP A 101 -19.41 7.10 -10.44
C ASP A 101 -18.15 6.40 -10.97
N LYS A 102 -17.06 6.51 -10.22
CA LYS A 102 -15.79 5.85 -10.51
C LYS A 102 -15.09 5.44 -9.23
N ILE A 103 -14.79 4.15 -9.11
CA ILE A 103 -13.86 3.63 -8.10
C ILE A 103 -12.79 2.77 -8.78
N LYS A 104 -11.52 3.02 -8.44
CA LYS A 104 -10.37 2.27 -8.99
C LYS A 104 -9.43 1.83 -7.88
N LEU A 105 -8.83 0.65 -8.07
CA LEU A 105 -7.81 0.10 -7.18
C LEU A 105 -6.44 0.22 -7.84
N GLY A 106 -5.50 0.86 -7.16
CA GLY A 106 -4.09 0.85 -7.54
C GLY A 106 -3.42 -0.49 -7.27
N ARG A 107 -2.38 -0.81 -8.02
CA ARG A 107 -1.57 -2.01 -7.82
C ARG A 107 -0.54 -1.83 -6.68
N PRO A 108 -0.08 -2.91 -6.03
CA PRO A 108 1.00 -2.85 -5.04
C PRO A 108 2.37 -2.60 -5.71
N LEU A 109 3.42 -2.45 -4.89
CA LEU A 109 4.77 -2.12 -5.36
C LEU A 109 5.33 -3.15 -6.35
N LEU A 110 5.24 -4.44 -6.05
CA LEU A 110 5.72 -5.54 -6.90
C LEU A 110 4.52 -6.18 -7.60
N TYR A 111 4.29 -5.84 -8.86
CA TYR A 111 3.13 -6.31 -9.61
C TYR A 111 3.50 -6.80 -11.02
N PHE A 112 3.87 -5.90 -11.93
CA PHE A 112 4.27 -6.26 -13.28
C PHE A 112 5.78 -6.45 -13.38
N MET A 113 6.22 -7.41 -14.20
CA MET A 113 7.65 -7.72 -14.38
C MET A 113 8.18 -7.32 -15.77
N GLY A 114 7.47 -6.43 -16.48
CA GLY A 114 7.88 -5.97 -17.82
C GLY A 114 7.33 -6.80 -18.99
N GLN A 115 6.32 -7.65 -18.77
CA GLN A 115 5.68 -8.42 -19.86
C GLN A 115 4.58 -7.60 -20.55
N ASP A 116 4.32 -7.90 -21.83
CA ASP A 116 3.18 -7.38 -22.60
C ASP A 116 3.03 -5.85 -22.52
N GLU A 117 4.14 -5.12 -22.72
CA GLU A 117 4.24 -3.65 -22.65
C GLU A 117 3.90 -3.03 -21.28
N GLN A 118 3.70 -3.86 -20.26
CA GLN A 118 3.54 -3.39 -18.88
C GLN A 118 4.88 -2.89 -18.32
N PRO A 119 4.85 -1.96 -17.34
CA PRO A 119 6.07 -1.54 -16.66
C PRO A 119 6.76 -2.69 -15.94
N ASP A 120 8.07 -2.57 -15.73
CA ASP A 120 8.83 -3.48 -14.87
C ASP A 120 8.95 -2.89 -13.47
N ASP A 121 7.97 -3.19 -12.63
CA ASP A 121 7.89 -2.67 -11.26
C ASP A 121 8.98 -3.23 -10.36
N TYR A 122 9.43 -4.44 -10.65
CA TYR A 122 10.51 -5.08 -9.91
C TYR A 122 11.81 -4.34 -10.18
N LEU A 123 12.12 -4.06 -11.45
CA LEU A 123 13.32 -3.28 -11.80
C LEU A 123 13.24 -1.85 -11.24
N ALA A 124 12.08 -1.22 -11.29
CA ALA A 124 11.86 0.10 -10.69
C ALA A 124 12.11 0.08 -9.17
N ALA A 125 11.57 -0.93 -8.46
CA ALA A 125 11.80 -1.09 -7.03
C ALA A 125 13.28 -1.37 -6.70
N ILE A 126 13.95 -2.24 -7.46
CA ILE A 126 15.38 -2.53 -7.29
C ILE A 126 16.22 -1.26 -7.44
N ASN A 127 16.00 -0.48 -8.50
CA ASN A 127 16.72 0.76 -8.75
C ASN A 127 16.47 1.81 -7.66
N ALA A 128 15.23 1.92 -7.17
CA ALA A 128 14.88 2.83 -6.08
C ALA A 128 15.50 2.40 -4.74
N MET A 129 15.57 1.10 -4.48
CA MET A 129 16.21 0.54 -3.28
C MET A 129 17.72 0.71 -3.31
N ALA A 130 18.38 0.48 -4.45
CA ALA A 130 19.83 0.60 -4.58
C ALA A 130 20.36 1.99 -4.17
N GLN A 131 19.54 3.04 -4.34
CA GLN A 131 19.88 4.42 -3.95
C GLN A 131 19.85 4.67 -2.43
N GLN A 132 19.30 3.74 -1.64
CA GLN A 132 19.13 3.88 -0.19
C GLN A 132 20.27 3.24 0.62
N PHE A 133 21.16 2.50 -0.05
CA PHE A 133 22.21 1.75 0.60
C PHE A 133 23.60 2.35 0.30
N PRO A 134 24.55 2.25 1.24
CA PRO A 134 25.93 2.64 0.98
C PRO A 134 26.57 1.72 -0.09
N SER A 135 27.67 2.16 -0.68
CA SER A 135 28.49 1.28 -1.54
C SER A 135 29.04 0.13 -0.71
N PHE A 136 28.91 -1.08 -1.23
CA PHE A 136 29.36 -2.32 -0.61
C PHE A 136 30.73 -2.73 -1.17
N ASN A 137 31.58 -3.33 -0.35
CA ASN A 137 32.77 -4.02 -0.84
C ASN A 137 32.43 -5.47 -1.27
N ASN A 138 33.35 -6.16 -1.94
CA ASN A 138 33.10 -7.52 -2.47
C ASN A 138 32.86 -8.60 -1.40
N ALA A 139 33.08 -8.30 -0.11
CA ALA A 139 32.83 -9.20 1.01
C ALA A 139 31.52 -8.88 1.76
N ASP A 140 30.85 -7.78 1.43
CA ASP A 140 29.59 -7.40 2.06
C ASP A 140 28.39 -8.01 1.30
N ALA A 141 27.32 -8.29 2.02
CA ALA A 141 26.04 -8.70 1.43
C ALA A 141 24.89 -7.92 2.07
N LEU A 142 23.90 -7.56 1.25
CA LEU A 142 22.66 -6.95 1.70
C LEU A 142 21.56 -8.01 1.74
N VAL A 143 20.93 -8.17 2.90
CA VAL A 143 19.77 -9.05 3.07
C VAL A 143 18.53 -8.21 3.32
N LEU A 144 17.58 -8.26 2.39
CA LEU A 144 16.28 -7.62 2.53
C LEU A 144 15.27 -8.62 3.10
N MET A 145 14.60 -8.26 4.19
CA MET A 145 13.64 -9.12 4.85
C MET A 145 12.21 -8.70 4.49
N GLY A 146 11.56 -9.46 3.60
CA GLY A 146 10.13 -9.35 3.36
C GLY A 146 9.30 -9.91 4.53
N HIS A 147 8.04 -9.50 4.64
CA HIS A 147 7.13 -10.05 5.65
C HIS A 147 6.87 -11.55 5.44
N GLY A 148 6.75 -11.95 4.16
CA GLY A 148 6.42 -13.33 3.79
C GLY A 148 4.96 -13.70 4.07
N GLY A 149 4.59 -14.94 3.77
CA GLY A 149 3.27 -15.49 4.08
C GLY A 149 2.96 -16.77 3.30
N THR A 150 1.79 -17.35 3.56
CA THR A 150 1.30 -18.55 2.86
C THR A 150 0.61 -18.23 1.53
N HIS A 151 0.29 -16.96 1.27
CA HIS A 151 -0.36 -16.53 0.03
C HIS A 151 0.56 -16.76 -1.18
N PRO A 152 0.04 -17.16 -2.36
CA PRO A 152 0.85 -17.37 -3.57
C PRO A 152 1.70 -16.17 -3.99
N ALA A 153 1.25 -14.95 -3.66
CA ALA A 153 2.02 -13.72 -3.88
C ALA A 153 3.38 -13.68 -3.14
N ASN A 154 3.62 -14.60 -2.19
CA ASN A 154 4.94 -14.80 -1.60
C ASN A 154 6.03 -15.11 -2.65
N ALA A 155 5.65 -15.67 -3.81
CA ALA A 155 6.54 -15.88 -4.94
C ALA A 155 7.16 -14.58 -5.49
N ALA A 156 6.56 -13.41 -5.22
CA ALA A 156 7.12 -12.11 -5.58
C ALA A 156 8.51 -11.89 -4.95
N TYR A 157 8.76 -12.38 -3.74
CA TYR A 157 10.09 -12.24 -3.12
C TYR A 157 11.16 -13.09 -3.85
N ALA A 158 10.80 -14.28 -4.31
CA ALA A 158 11.69 -15.11 -5.13
C ALA A 158 11.93 -14.46 -6.50
N ALA A 159 10.88 -13.92 -7.14
CA ALA A 159 11.01 -13.20 -8.40
C ALA A 159 11.88 -11.94 -8.28
N LEU A 160 11.77 -11.21 -7.17
CA LEU A 160 12.64 -10.07 -6.85
C LEU A 160 14.09 -10.53 -6.71
N GLN A 161 14.35 -11.62 -5.98
CA GLN A 161 15.69 -12.19 -5.83
C GLN A 161 16.31 -12.64 -7.16
N LEU A 162 15.50 -13.16 -8.10
CA LEU A 162 15.97 -13.57 -9.42
C LEU A 162 16.29 -12.40 -10.36
N LYS A 163 15.75 -11.21 -10.08
CA LYS A 163 15.99 -9.97 -10.85
C LYS A 163 17.12 -9.11 -10.28
N LEU A 164 17.52 -9.33 -9.02
CA LEU A 164 18.68 -8.71 -8.36
C LEU A 164 19.99 -9.27 -8.94
#